data_AF-A0A816Z7X8-F1
#
_entry.id   AF-A0A816Z7X8-F1
#
_cell.length_a   1.000
_cell.length_b   1.000
_cell.length_c   1.000
_cell.angle_alpha   90.00
_cell.angle_beta   90.00
_cell.angle_gamma   90.00
#
_symmetry.space_group_name_H-M   'P 1'
#
loop_
_entity.id
_entity.type
_entity.pdbx_description
1 polymer ?
#
loop_
_entity_poly.entity_id
_entity_poly.type
_entity_poly.pdbx_seq_one_letter_code
_entity_poly.pdbx_strand_id
1 'polypeptide(L)'
;MFHCGNITAGFSFLGGNRHRSGDHPLLKLHCINNTTSLIISNNPYHVLHIDEASNTLRLARAELSFCNATFTDATLPTNIFELSPMYKNLTVFHHCSSELPYRSSYICPGKGPVAVSETHDYHNSCSERFTVNVPTSFVPEEKELNVTKLESV
;
A
#
# COMPACT_ATOMS: atom_id res chain seq x y z
N MET A 1 17.37 11.87 -16.04
CA MET A 1 17.54 10.97 -14.91
C MET A 1 17.02 11.73 -13.71
N PHE A 2 16.05 11.15 -13.04
CA PHE A 2 15.49 11.64 -11.80
C PHE A 2 16.36 11.17 -10.64
N HIS A 3 16.59 12.04 -9.65
CA HIS A 3 17.32 11.72 -8.43
C HIS A 3 16.64 12.40 -7.24
N CYS A 4 16.28 11.62 -6.23
CA CYS A 4 15.70 12.11 -4.98
C CYS A 4 15.88 11.07 -3.87
N GLY A 5 16.52 11.46 -2.77
CA GLY A 5 16.91 10.52 -1.73
C GLY A 5 17.78 9.39 -2.29
N ASN A 6 17.41 8.16 -1.96
CA ASN A 6 18.08 6.94 -2.45
C ASN A 6 17.52 6.45 -3.79
N ILE A 7 16.53 7.13 -4.37
CA ILE A 7 15.90 6.73 -5.62
C ILE A 7 16.55 7.46 -6.78
N THR A 8 16.96 6.68 -7.77
CA THR A 8 17.40 7.15 -9.07
C THR A 8 16.55 6.46 -10.13
N ALA A 9 16.05 7.24 -11.10
CA ALA A 9 15.18 6.71 -12.15
C ALA A 9 15.54 7.27 -13.54
N GLY A 10 15.60 6.37 -14.50
CA GLY A 10 15.92 6.58 -15.90
C GLY A 10 14.68 6.72 -16.78
N PHE A 11 14.79 6.23 -18.01
CA PHE A 11 13.72 6.31 -19.01
C PHE A 11 12.51 5.46 -18.58
N SER A 12 11.32 5.88 -19.03
CA SER A 12 9.95 5.45 -18.63
C SER A 12 9.32 6.25 -17.48
N PHE A 13 10.11 6.86 -16.58
CA PHE A 13 9.60 7.70 -15.50
C PHE A 13 9.59 9.19 -15.85
N LEU A 14 8.49 9.87 -15.53
CA LEU A 14 8.37 11.33 -15.58
C LEU A 14 8.97 11.93 -14.29
N GLY A 15 9.97 12.81 -14.38
CA GLY A 15 10.47 13.51 -13.20
C GLY A 15 11.80 14.25 -13.39
N GLY A 16 12.04 15.26 -12.55
CA GLY A 16 13.25 16.11 -12.60
C GLY A 16 13.23 17.17 -13.70
N ASN A 17 14.40 17.70 -14.08
CA ASN A 17 14.53 18.79 -15.06
C ASN A 17 14.37 18.36 -16.54
N ARG A 18 13.80 17.18 -16.83
CA ARG A 18 13.60 16.73 -18.21
C ARG A 18 12.13 16.82 -18.59
N HIS A 19 11.82 17.68 -19.57
CA HIS A 19 10.66 17.50 -20.44
C HIS A 19 11.07 16.61 -21.60
N ARG A 20 10.78 15.31 -21.52
CA ARG A 20 10.87 14.41 -22.67
C ARG A 20 9.47 13.96 -23.09
N SER A 21 9.24 14.03 -24.38
CA SER A 21 8.12 13.39 -25.07
C SER A 21 8.29 11.87 -24.99
N GLY A 22 7.30 11.16 -24.41
CA GLY A 22 7.27 9.69 -24.32
C GLY A 22 7.08 9.13 -22.91
N ASP A 23 7.20 9.95 -21.88
CA ASP A 23 7.04 9.49 -20.50
C ASP A 23 5.54 9.40 -20.11
N HIS A 24 5.15 8.36 -19.36
CA HIS A 24 3.73 8.08 -19.07
C HIS A 24 3.19 8.93 -17.90
N PRO A 25 2.03 9.62 -18.01
CA PRO A 25 1.49 10.49 -16.95
C PRO A 25 1.36 9.83 -15.57
N LEU A 26 1.05 8.53 -15.56
CA LEU A 26 0.90 7.70 -14.36
C LEU A 26 2.23 7.23 -13.73
N LEU A 27 3.38 7.46 -14.38
CA LEU A 27 4.72 7.17 -13.86
C LEU A 27 5.46 8.46 -13.45
N LYS A 28 4.69 9.48 -13.03
CA LYS A 28 5.25 10.74 -12.54
C LYS A 28 5.75 10.61 -11.11
N LEU A 29 7.06 10.75 -10.98
CA LEU A 29 7.76 10.82 -9.71
C LEU A 29 7.77 12.25 -9.19
N HIS A 30 7.52 12.37 -7.89
CA HIS A 30 7.58 13.59 -7.11
C HIS A 30 8.69 13.45 -6.07
N CYS A 31 9.34 14.56 -5.74
CA CYS A 31 10.35 14.61 -4.68
C CYS A 31 9.92 15.67 -3.67
N ILE A 32 9.61 15.24 -2.45
CA ILE A 32 9.23 16.13 -1.34
C ILE A 32 10.11 15.75 -0.15
N ASN A 33 10.83 16.72 0.42
CA ASN A 33 11.71 16.51 1.58
C ASN A 33 12.68 15.32 1.43
N ASN A 34 13.28 15.16 0.25
CA ASN A 34 14.19 14.06 -0.08
C ASN A 34 13.54 12.66 -0.08
N THR A 35 12.21 12.60 -0.11
CA THR A 35 11.42 11.38 -0.26
C THR A 35 10.79 11.34 -1.66
N THR A 36 10.97 10.22 -2.35
CA THR A 36 10.36 9.99 -3.66
C THR A 36 8.95 9.45 -3.49
N SER A 37 8.00 10.02 -4.23
CA SER A 37 6.61 9.59 -4.22
C SER A 37 6.00 9.55 -5.61
N LEU A 38 4.88 8.83 -5.72
CA LEU A 38 4.11 8.59 -6.93
C LEU A 38 2.64 8.58 -6.54
N ILE A 39 1.76 9.08 -7.41
CA ILE A 39 0.31 9.04 -7.20
C ILE A 39 -0.29 8.02 -8.16
N ILE A 40 -0.98 7.02 -7.61
CA ILE A 40 -1.71 6.00 -8.39
C ILE A 40 -3.17 6.06 -7.99
N SER A 41 -4.08 6.23 -8.95
CA SER A 41 -5.54 6.27 -8.69
C SER A 41 -5.90 7.21 -7.54
N ASN A 42 -5.33 8.42 -7.54
CA ASN A 42 -5.47 9.47 -6.51
C ASN A 42 -4.92 9.12 -5.11
N ASN A 43 -4.27 7.98 -4.94
CA ASN A 43 -3.65 7.58 -3.68
C ASN A 43 -2.13 7.86 -3.74
N PRO A 44 -1.55 8.51 -2.71
CA PRO A 44 -0.12 8.77 -2.65
C PRO A 44 0.66 7.54 -2.17
N TYR A 45 1.77 7.25 -2.83
CA TYR A 45 2.70 6.18 -2.48
C TYR A 45 4.13 6.70 -2.36
N HIS A 46 4.84 6.23 -1.34
CA HIS A 46 6.29 6.33 -1.27
C HIS A 46 6.93 5.28 -2.17
N VAL A 47 7.93 5.69 -2.94
CA VAL A 47 8.73 4.76 -3.75
C VAL A 47 9.87 4.24 -2.90
N LEU A 48 9.82 2.95 -2.56
CA LEU A 48 10.83 2.28 -1.76
C LEU A 48 12.00 1.79 -2.62
N HIS A 49 11.70 1.31 -3.83
CA HIS A 49 12.70 0.75 -4.74
C HIS A 49 12.22 0.81 -6.19
N ILE A 50 13.18 1.02 -7.11
CA ILE A 50 12.98 0.92 -8.55
C ILE A 50 14.05 -0.02 -9.09
N ASP A 51 13.63 -1.05 -9.82
CA ASP A 51 14.53 -1.89 -10.61
C ASP A 51 14.18 -1.73 -12.09
N GLU A 52 15.02 -0.98 -12.80
CA GLU A 52 14.85 -0.74 -14.24
C GLU A 52 15.11 -1.98 -15.09
N ALA A 53 15.92 -2.93 -14.61
CA ALA A 53 16.23 -4.14 -15.39
C ALA A 53 15.03 -5.10 -15.45
N SER A 54 14.28 -5.17 -14.35
CA SER A 54 13.05 -5.99 -14.26
C SER A 54 11.76 -5.20 -14.51
N ASN A 55 11.84 -3.88 -14.70
CA ASN A 55 10.69 -2.96 -14.76
C ASN A 55 9.77 -3.08 -13.53
N THR A 56 10.35 -3.24 -12.35
CA THR A 56 9.58 -3.40 -11.10
C THR A 56 9.70 -2.19 -10.17
N LEU A 57 8.62 -1.96 -9.44
CA LEU A 57 8.49 -0.90 -8.46
C LEU A 57 8.05 -1.50 -7.13
N ARG A 58 8.72 -1.11 -6.05
CA ARG A 58 8.24 -1.37 -4.69
C ARG A 58 7.73 -0.08 -4.08
N LEU A 59 6.48 -0.11 -3.65
CA LEU A 59 5.73 1.04 -3.17
C LEU A 59 5.20 0.76 -1.77
N ALA A 60 5.27 1.75 -0.89
CA ALA A 60 4.53 1.79 0.36
C ALA A 60 3.47 2.89 0.26
N ARG A 61 2.29 2.68 0.82
CA ARG A 61 1.28 3.75 0.88
C ARG A 61 1.80 4.87 1.77
N ALA A 62 1.65 6.12 1.32
CA ALA A 62 2.21 7.28 2.02
C ALA A 62 1.37 7.73 3.24
N GLU A 63 0.22 7.11 3.50
CA GLU A 63 -0.65 7.52 4.60
C GLU A 63 -0.08 7.14 5.97
N LEU A 64 -0.18 8.11 6.87
CA LEU A 64 0.26 8.05 8.26
C LEU A 64 -0.66 7.09 9.04
N SER A 65 -0.03 6.04 9.59
CA SER A 65 -0.56 5.01 10.49
C SER A 65 -1.72 4.15 9.97
N PHE A 66 -1.59 2.83 10.13
CA PHE A 66 -2.61 1.84 9.76
C PHE A 66 -4.02 2.18 10.27
N CYS A 67 -4.10 2.71 11.49
CA CYS A 67 -5.36 3.05 12.12
C CYS A 67 -6.03 4.30 11.55
N ASN A 68 -5.27 5.23 10.98
CA ASN A 68 -5.82 6.48 10.44
C ASN A 68 -6.11 6.40 8.95
N ALA A 69 -5.51 5.43 8.26
CA ALA A 69 -5.65 5.33 6.83
C ALA A 69 -7.11 5.10 6.39
N THR A 70 -7.54 5.92 5.43
CA THR A 70 -8.85 5.82 4.78
C THR A 70 -8.65 5.07 3.48
N PHE A 71 -8.66 3.75 3.56
CA PHE A 71 -8.40 2.92 2.41
C PHE A 71 -9.68 2.78 1.57
N THR A 72 -9.81 3.62 0.56
CA THR A 72 -10.62 3.26 -0.62
C THR A 72 -9.93 2.13 -1.37
N ASP A 73 -10.69 1.18 -1.92
CA ASP A 73 -10.16 0.15 -2.81
C ASP A 73 -9.32 0.81 -3.92
N ALA A 74 -8.00 0.73 -3.78
CA ALA A 74 -7.09 1.32 -4.75
C ALA A 74 -6.84 0.29 -5.83
N THR A 75 -7.65 0.35 -6.88
CA THR A 75 -7.41 -0.47 -8.07
C THR A 75 -6.15 0.05 -8.77
N LEU A 76 -5.16 -0.83 -8.94
CA LEU A 76 -4.01 -0.56 -9.78
C LEU A 76 -4.47 -0.51 -11.25
N PRO A 77 -4.18 0.56 -12.01
CA PRO A 77 -4.48 0.61 -13.44
C PRO A 77 -3.75 -0.52 -14.18
N THR A 78 -4.50 -1.55 -14.59
CA THR A 78 -3.96 -2.79 -15.17
C THR A 78 -3.31 -2.60 -16.55
N ASN A 79 -3.51 -1.44 -17.17
CA ASN A 79 -2.86 -1.06 -18.42
C ASN A 79 -1.37 -0.72 -18.25
N ILE A 80 -0.87 -0.54 -17.03
CA ILE A 80 0.52 -0.13 -16.74
C ILE A 80 1.11 -0.92 -15.58
N PHE A 81 0.30 -1.26 -14.59
CA PHE A 81 0.75 -1.97 -13.40
C PHE A 81 0.15 -3.37 -13.35
N GLU A 82 1.00 -4.33 -13.04
CA GLU A 82 0.62 -5.69 -12.68
C GLU A 82 1.12 -5.97 -11.26
N LEU A 83 0.27 -6.55 -10.41
CA LEU A 83 0.70 -6.97 -9.09
C LEU A 83 1.61 -8.19 -9.24
N SER A 84 2.83 -8.09 -8.70
CA SER A 84 3.75 -9.23 -8.69
C SER A 84 3.12 -10.46 -8.00
N PRO A 85 3.33 -11.68 -8.51
CA PRO A 85 2.82 -12.91 -7.89
C PRO A 85 3.41 -13.18 -6.50
N MET A 86 4.43 -12.40 -6.09
CA MET A 86 4.96 -12.41 -4.72
C MET A 86 4.07 -11.64 -3.73
N TYR A 87 3.00 -11.01 -4.19
CA TYR A 87 2.03 -10.30 -3.36
C TYR A 87 0.66 -10.95 -3.48
N LYS A 88 -0.13 -10.79 -2.42
CA LYS A 88 -1.51 -11.26 -2.31
C LYS A 88 -2.40 -10.18 -1.72
N ASN A 89 -3.69 -10.31 -1.98
CA ASN A 89 -4.72 -9.45 -1.43
C ASN A 89 -5.09 -9.92 -0.03
N LEU A 90 -5.25 -8.96 0.87
CA LEU A 90 -5.64 -9.18 2.26
C LEU A 90 -6.77 -8.24 2.62
N THR A 91 -7.83 -8.76 3.24
CA THR A 91 -8.98 -7.93 3.64
C THR A 91 -8.77 -7.42 5.05
N VAL A 92 -8.91 -6.12 5.22
CA VAL A 92 -8.90 -5.46 6.52
C VAL A 92 -10.33 -5.03 6.84
N PHE A 93 -10.78 -5.38 8.04
CA PHE A 93 -12.10 -5.07 8.57
C PHE A 93 -11.96 -4.06 9.71
N HIS A 94 -12.75 -3.00 9.68
CA HIS A 94 -12.73 -1.95 10.70
C HIS A 94 -14.13 -1.53 11.12
N HIS A 95 -14.22 -0.73 12.19
CA HIS A 95 -15.47 -0.46 12.90
C HIS A 95 -16.13 -1.77 13.36
N CYS A 96 -15.31 -2.65 13.94
CA CYS A 96 -15.74 -3.95 14.44
C CYS A 96 -16.37 -3.85 15.84
N SER A 97 -17.35 -4.71 16.12
CA SER A 97 -17.93 -4.85 17.46
C SER A 97 -16.88 -5.31 18.46
N SER A 98 -16.78 -4.68 19.62
CA SER A 98 -15.80 -5.05 20.66
C SER A 98 -16.18 -6.31 21.44
N GLU A 99 -17.36 -6.89 21.20
CA GLU A 99 -17.87 -8.04 21.94
C GLU A 99 -17.40 -9.40 21.38
N LEU A 100 -16.75 -9.40 20.21
CA LEU A 100 -16.35 -10.62 19.51
C LEU A 100 -14.83 -10.80 19.47
N PRO A 101 -14.32 -12.02 19.69
CA PRO A 101 -12.91 -12.32 19.50
C PRO A 101 -12.59 -12.46 18.01
N TYR A 102 -11.81 -11.52 17.48
CA TYR A 102 -11.27 -11.60 16.11
C TYR A 102 -9.87 -12.19 16.13
N ARG A 103 -9.59 -13.10 15.19
CA ARG A 103 -8.20 -13.49 14.92
C ARG A 103 -7.48 -12.31 14.27
N SER A 104 -6.17 -12.21 14.51
CA SER A 104 -5.35 -11.29 13.72
C SER A 104 -5.86 -9.85 13.85
N SER A 105 -6.11 -9.44 15.09
CA SER A 105 -6.73 -8.15 15.39
C SER A 105 -5.81 -7.23 16.17
N TYR A 106 -6.09 -5.93 16.03
CA TYR A 106 -5.42 -4.84 16.72
C TYR A 106 -6.44 -3.80 17.15
N ILE A 107 -6.25 -3.18 18.31
CA ILE A 107 -7.12 -2.11 18.78
C ILE A 107 -6.52 -0.77 18.37
N CYS A 108 -7.17 -0.11 17.42
CA CYS A 108 -6.80 1.21 16.99
C CYS A 108 -7.23 2.27 18.02
N PRO A 109 -6.30 3.14 18.48
CA PRO A 109 -6.66 4.23 19.39
C PRO A 109 -7.78 5.10 18.81
N GLY A 110 -8.90 5.21 19.53
CA GLY A 110 -10.06 6.02 19.13
C GLY A 110 -10.99 5.40 18.06
N LYS A 111 -10.61 4.30 17.40
CA LYS A 111 -11.45 3.61 16.39
C LYS A 111 -11.94 2.22 16.81
N GLY A 112 -11.29 1.60 17.80
CA GLY A 112 -11.67 0.27 18.28
C GLY A 112 -10.97 -0.86 17.49
N PRO A 113 -11.52 -2.09 17.55
CA PRO A 113 -10.86 -3.25 16.97
C PRO A 113 -10.87 -3.23 15.44
N VAL A 114 -9.73 -3.61 14.88
CA VAL A 114 -9.51 -3.85 13.45
C VAL A 114 -9.04 -5.29 13.33
N ALA A 115 -9.58 -6.02 12.36
CA ALA A 115 -9.24 -7.42 12.11
C ALA A 115 -8.75 -7.59 10.68
N VAL A 116 -7.86 -8.55 10.47
CA VAL A 116 -7.25 -8.79 9.16
C VAL A 116 -7.41 -10.26 8.81
N SER A 117 -7.90 -10.54 7.61
CA SER A 117 -8.24 -11.90 7.22
C SER A 117 -8.14 -12.13 5.72
N GLU A 118 -7.68 -13.33 5.36
CA GLU A 118 -7.69 -13.85 3.97
C GLU A 118 -8.92 -14.71 3.68
N THR A 119 -9.47 -15.37 4.71
CA THR A 119 -10.43 -16.46 4.56
C THR A 119 -11.74 -16.24 5.33
N HIS A 120 -11.64 -15.64 6.51
CA HIS A 120 -12.79 -15.34 7.36
C HIS A 120 -13.46 -14.04 6.92
N ASP A 121 -14.78 -14.08 6.79
CA ASP A 121 -15.60 -12.91 6.54
C ASP A 121 -16.20 -12.40 7.86
N TYR A 122 -15.82 -11.17 8.24
CA TYR A 122 -16.32 -10.48 9.43
C TYR A 122 -17.38 -9.42 9.11
N HIS A 123 -18.00 -9.45 7.92
CA HIS A 123 -18.98 -8.45 7.49
C HIS A 123 -20.20 -8.28 8.43
N ASN A 124 -20.57 -9.31 9.18
CA ASN A 124 -21.66 -9.21 10.17
C ASN A 124 -21.23 -8.54 11.48
N SER A 125 -19.91 -8.43 11.71
CA SER A 125 -19.30 -7.96 12.95
C SER A 125 -18.59 -6.63 12.79
N CYS A 126 -18.23 -6.27 11.56
CA CYS A 126 -17.52 -5.05 11.19
C CYS A 126 -18.26 -4.33 10.08
N SER A 127 -18.47 -3.02 10.25
CA SER A 127 -19.26 -2.22 9.30
C SER A 127 -18.53 -1.86 8.01
N GLU A 128 -17.20 -1.83 8.03
CA GLU A 128 -16.39 -1.38 6.89
C GLU A 128 -15.23 -2.32 6.62
N ARG A 129 -14.81 -2.41 5.35
CA ARG A 129 -13.70 -3.23 4.90
C ARG A 129 -13.01 -2.65 3.67
N PHE A 130 -11.74 -2.99 3.51
CA PHE A 130 -10.94 -2.66 2.33
C PHE A 130 -9.87 -3.73 2.08
N THR A 131 -9.27 -3.69 0.89
CA THR A 131 -8.21 -4.63 0.51
C THR A 131 -6.84 -3.97 0.52
N VAL A 132 -5.83 -4.67 1.03
CA VAL A 132 -4.41 -4.29 0.93
C VAL A 132 -3.60 -5.37 0.24
N ASN A 133 -2.51 -4.96 -0.41
CA ASN A 133 -1.56 -5.89 -1.02
C ASN A 133 -0.42 -6.13 -0.03
N VAL A 134 -0.16 -7.39 0.32
CA VAL A 134 0.94 -7.79 1.21
C VAL A 134 1.79 -8.87 0.55
N PRO A 135 3.05 -9.06 0.96
CA PRO A 135 3.86 -10.16 0.47
C PRO A 135 3.17 -11.49 0.80
N THR A 136 3.32 -12.50 -0.05
CA THR A 136 2.74 -13.84 0.18
C THR A 136 3.26 -14.49 1.46
N SER A 137 4.43 -14.07 1.96
CA SER A 137 5.02 -14.46 3.25
C SER A 137 4.35 -13.80 4.47
N PHE A 138 3.46 -12.83 4.29
CA PHE A 138 2.65 -12.29 5.38
C PHE A 138 1.60 -13.33 5.80
N VAL A 139 1.59 -13.68 7.08
CA VAL A 139 0.65 -14.63 7.66
C VAL A 139 -0.24 -13.84 8.62
N PRO A 140 -1.52 -13.62 8.28
CA PRO A 140 -2.41 -12.85 9.14
C PRO A 140 -2.73 -13.62 10.42
N GLU A 141 -2.89 -14.95 10.38
CA GLU A 141 -3.49 -15.83 11.42
C GLU A 141 -2.76 -15.93 12.78
N GLU A 142 -1.94 -14.96 13.14
CA GLU A 142 -1.38 -14.79 14.49
C GLU A 142 -2.48 -14.37 15.50
N LYS A 143 -2.25 -14.64 16.79
CA LYS A 143 -3.20 -14.26 17.87
C LYS A 143 -3.39 -12.73 17.95
N GLU A 144 -2.38 -11.95 17.61
CA GLU A 144 -2.40 -10.49 17.58
C GLU A 144 -1.86 -10.00 16.24
N LEU A 145 -2.45 -8.94 15.69
CA LEU A 145 -1.97 -8.34 14.45
C LEU A 145 -0.74 -7.45 14.74
N ASN A 146 0.39 -7.80 14.13
CA ASN A 146 1.55 -6.92 14.15
C ASN A 146 1.42 -5.80 13.09
N VAL A 147 0.91 -4.65 13.54
CA VAL A 147 0.70 -3.46 12.70
C VAL A 147 1.99 -2.92 12.10
N THR A 148 3.11 -2.98 12.82
CA THR A 148 4.41 -2.47 12.31
C THR A 148 4.89 -3.24 11.08
N LYS A 149 4.58 -4.55 11.01
CA LYS A 149 4.91 -5.37 9.83
C LYS A 149 4.08 -4.94 8.62
N LEU A 150 2.84 -4.52 8.83
CA LEU A 150 1.94 -4.06 7.77
C LEU A 150 2.30 -2.66 7.26
N GLU A 151 2.78 -1.77 8.14
CA GLU A 151 3.27 -0.43 7.78
C GLU A 151 4.61 -0.47 7.01
N SER A 152 5.36 -1.56 7.15
CA SER A 152 6.66 -1.76 6.48
C SER A 152 6.58 -2.42 5.09
N VAL A 153 5.38 -2.79 4.65
CA VAL A 153 5.15 -3.48 3.37
C VAL A 153 5.37 -2.53 2.19
#